data_AF-A0A353Z8K6-F1
#
_entry.id   AF-A0A353Z8K6-F1
#
_cell.length_a   1.000
_cell.length_b   1.000
_cell.length_c   1.000
_cell.angle_alpha   90.00
_cell.angle_beta   90.00
_cell.angle_gamma   90.00
#
_symmetry.space_group_name_H-M   'P 1'
#
loop_
_entity.id
_entity.type
_entity.pdbx_description
1 polymer ?
#
loop_
_entity_poly.entity_id
_entity_poly.type
_entity_poly.pdbx_seq_one_letter_code
_entity_poly.pdbx_strand_id
1 'polypeptide(L)' 'MAQGSRSVTVGPSRVLRGGSWNNNGDNLRCANRNDNTPDNRNHNIGFRLCWGE' A
#
# COMPACT_ATOMS: atom_id res chain seq x y z
N MET A 1 34.97 14.01 -1.44
CA MET A 1 33.81 13.61 -0.62
C MET A 1 32.82 12.87 -1.52
N ALA A 2 32.96 11.55 -1.66
CA ALA A 2 32.02 10.75 -2.43
C ALA A 2 30.84 10.41 -1.53
N GLN A 3 29.66 10.97 -1.80
CA GLN A 3 28.44 10.57 -1.13
C GLN A 3 28.08 9.17 -1.64
N GLY A 4 28.30 8.16 -0.81
CA GLY A 4 27.87 6.80 -1.09
C GLY A 4 26.37 6.82 -1.36
N SER A 5 25.98 6.43 -2.56
CA SER A 5 24.60 6.18 -2.93
C SER A 5 24.10 5.00 -2.09
N ARG A 6 23.57 5.29 -0.90
CA ARG A 6 22.64 4.38 -0.25
C ARG A 6 21.48 4.24 -1.22
N SER A 7 21.47 3.14 -1.97
CA SER A 7 20.27 2.67 -2.63
C SER A 7 19.26 2.46 -1.51
N VAL A 8 18.38 3.42 -1.30
CA VAL A 8 17.21 3.23 -0.45
C VAL A 8 16.42 2.15 -1.16
N THR A 9 16.60 0.91 -0.72
CA THR A 9 15.77 -0.20 -1.19
C THR A 9 14.36 0.13 -0.73
N VAL A 10 13.60 0.81 -1.58
CA VAL A 10 12.16 0.93 -1.41
C VAL A 10 11.65 -0.50 -1.49
N GLY A 11 11.18 -1.03 -0.37
CA GLY A 11 10.63 -2.38 -0.34
C GLY A 11 9.53 -2.53 -1.39
N PRO A 12 9.31 -3.74 -1.93
CA PRO A 12 8.27 -3.94 -2.94
C PRO A 12 6.92 -3.47 -2.43
N SER A 13 6.13 -2.82 -3.28
CA SER A 13 4.81 -2.34 -2.92
C SER A 13 3.93 -3.46 -2.35
N ARG A 14 3.11 -3.14 -1.35
CA ARG A 14 2.11 -4.03 -0.77
C ARG A 14 0.73 -3.66 -1.30
N VAL A 15 -0.09 -4.69 -1.50
CA VAL A 15 -1.43 -4.53 -2.07
C VAL A 15 -2.42 -4.10 -0.99
N LEU A 16 -3.26 -3.14 -1.36
CA LEU A 16 -4.39 -2.61 -0.61
C LEU A 16 -5.67 -2.88 -1.40
N ARG A 17 -6.73 -3.29 -0.70
CA ARG A 17 -8.01 -3.71 -1.28
C ARG A 17 -9.17 -3.02 -0.60
N GLY A 18 -10.30 -2.92 -1.32
CA GLY A 18 -11.59 -2.48 -0.77
C GLY A 18 -11.86 -0.97 -0.86
N GLY A 19 -10.87 -0.16 -1.24
CA GLY A 19 -11.03 1.30 -1.34
C GLY A 19 -11.16 1.99 0.02
N SER A 20 -11.42 3.29 -0.01
CA SER A 20 -11.61 4.18 1.15
C SER A 20 -12.65 5.25 0.82
N TRP A 21 -13.05 6.04 1.82
CA TRP A 21 -14.06 7.10 1.69
C TRP A 21 -13.72 8.17 0.63
N ASN A 22 -12.44 8.34 0.28
CA ASN A 22 -11.96 9.31 -0.70
C ASN A 22 -11.77 8.72 -2.12
N ASN A 23 -12.39 7.57 -2.42
CA ASN A 23 -12.22 6.90 -3.71
C ASN A 23 -13.50 6.87 -4.55
N ASN A 24 -13.33 6.84 -5.87
CA ASN A 24 -14.43 6.61 -6.81
C ASN A 24 -14.86 5.14 -6.80
N GLY A 25 -16.06 4.85 -7.32
CA GLY A 25 -16.69 3.52 -7.31
C GLY A 25 -15.83 2.39 -7.87
N ASP A 26 -15.00 2.69 -8.87
CA ASP A 26 -14.09 1.72 -9.49
C ASP A 26 -13.08 1.09 -8.52
N ASN A 27 -12.69 1.84 -7.48
CA ASN A 27 -11.70 1.37 -6.50
C ASN A 27 -12.29 0.39 -5.48
N LEU A 28 -13.62 0.36 -5.34
CA LEU A 28 -14.33 -0.54 -4.44
C LEU A 28 -14.52 -1.93 -5.05
N ARG A 29 -14.26 -2.10 -6.35
CA ARG A 29 -14.35 -3.40 -7.03
C ARG A 29 -13.38 -4.39 -6.40
N CYS A 30 -13.82 -5.62 -6.15
CA CYS A 30 -13.00 -6.68 -5.56
C CYS A 30 -11.74 -7.01 -6.41
N ALA A 31 -11.84 -6.83 -7.72
CA ALA A 31 -10.72 -7.02 -8.65
C ALA A 31 -9.68 -5.90 -8.59
N ASN A 32 -10.02 -4.72 -8.07
CA ASN A 32 -9.09 -3.60 -8.02
C ASN A 32 -7.93 -3.88 -7.06
N ARG A 33 -6.71 -3.56 -7.50
CA ARG A 33 -5.45 -3.81 -6.80
C ARG A 33 -4.68 -2.51 -6.71
N ASN A 34 -4.91 -1.77 -5.62
CA ASN A 34 -4.06 -0.63 -5.31
C ASN A 34 -2.79 -1.13 -4.62
N ASP A 35 -1.65 -0.48 -4.84
CA ASP A 35 -0.41 -0.80 -4.15
C ASP A 35 0.29 0.46 -3.68
N ASN A 36 1.03 0.33 -2.58
CA ASN A 36 1.82 1.40 -1.99
C ASN A 36 3.11 0.81 -1.42
N THR A 37 4.16 1.65 -1.31
CA THR A 37 5.37 1.26 -0.59
C THR A 37 5.01 0.95 0.88
N PRO A 38 5.66 -0.04 1.52
CA PRO A 38 5.27 -0.49 2.87
C PRO A 38 5.35 0.61 3.96
N ASP A 39 6.18 1.63 3.73
CA ASP A 39 6.41 2.77 4.60
C ASP A 39 5.40 3.92 4.38
N ASN A 40 4.59 3.86 3.32
CA ASN A 40 3.58 4.88 3.04
C ASN A 40 2.43 4.80 4.05
N ARG A 41 2.41 5.75 4.99
CA ARG A 41 1.34 5.90 5.98
C ARG A 41 0.34 6.95 5.51
N ASN A 42 -0.89 6.53 5.28
CA ASN A 42 -1.98 7.40 4.86
C ASN A 42 -3.22 7.13 5.71
N HIS A 43 -3.94 8.18 6.09
CA HIS A 43 -5.16 8.12 6.92
C HIS A 43 -6.35 7.43 6.21
N ASN A 44 -6.21 7.11 4.93
CA ASN A 44 -7.18 6.35 4.14
C ASN A 44 -6.85 4.85 4.05
N ILE A 45 -5.79 4.39 4.72
CA ILE A 45 -5.30 3.00 4.67
C ILE A 45 -5.50 2.33 6.03
N GLY A 46 -6.02 1.10 6.01
CA GLY A 46 -6.14 0.23 7.17
C GLY A 46 -5.89 -1.25 6.81
N PHE A 47 -6.15 -2.15 7.74
CA PHE A 47 -6.04 -3.60 7.52
C PHE A 47 -7.19 -4.36 8.19
N ARG A 48 -7.45 -5.57 7.69
CA ARG A 48 -8.36 -6.55 8.30
C ARG A 48 -7.53 -7.75 8.74
N LEU A 49 -7.69 -8.15 9.99
CA LEU A 49 -7.06 -9.35 10.52
C LEU A 49 -7.69 -10.59 9.88
N CYS A 50 -6.87 -11.59 9.60
CA CYS A 50 -7.32 -12.94 9.33
C CYS A 50 -6.66 -13.87 10.35
N TRP A 51 -7.36 -14.93 10.71
CA TRP A 51 -6.76 -16.04 11.44
C TRP A 51 -6.01 -16.93 10.46
N GLY A 52 -4.89 -17.52 10.89
CA GLY A 52 -4.11 -18.48 10.10
C GLY A 52 -4.31 -19.89 10.62
N GLU A 53 -4.40 -20.84 9.70
CA GLU A 53 -4.33 -22.29 9.96
C GLU A 53 -2.90 -22.82 9.76
#